data_AF-D9D7B4-F1
#
_entry.id   AF-D9D7B4-F1
#
_cell.length_a   1.000
_cell.length_b   1.000
_cell.length_c   1.000
_cell.angle_alpha   90.00
_cell.angle_beta   90.00
_cell.angle_gamma   90.00
#
_symmetry.space_group_name_H-M   'P 1'
#
loop_
_entity.id
_entity.type
_entity.pdbx_description
1 polymer ?
#
loop_
_entity_poly.entity_id
_entity_poly.type
_entity_poly.pdbx_seq_one_letter_code
_entity_poly.pdbx_strand_id
1 'polypeptide(L)'
;IAAAAAQDCVPSVTTAIGTKAPATICQGALIFNEEFDTFDLSTWNHEKTAAGGGNWEFEIYNNNRSNSFVSDGKLHIKPSLTADLYDENFLSSGVLNLNGGAPADACTNPTDYGCERTGSPTNILNPITSARIRTVESFSFTYGTVEVRAKLPSGDWIWPAIWLLPRFNFYGSWPSSGEIDLTESRGNRQLIKNGQNIGSELTSSTLHFGPFWPLNGYEHAHFEKNTPADQGFDTDFNRFQLEWTPDYLQFGVNDEIIGKVTPSDGGFWEIGQFGSQVGAVDNPWRYGNKMAPFDQPFYFIFNVAVGGVNSYFPDDAENPGGKPWANTSPQASTDFWNGRDQWLPTWNGDDAAMQVD
;
A
#
# COMPACT_ATOMS: atom_id res chain seq x y z
N ILE A 1 29.16 39.41 -7.43
CA ILE A 1 28.87 38.27 -6.54
C ILE A 1 27.74 38.72 -5.62
N ALA A 2 26.50 38.48 -6.02
CA ALA A 2 25.34 38.78 -5.17
C ALA A 2 25.13 37.55 -4.27
N ALA A 3 25.34 37.72 -2.97
CA ALA A 3 24.95 36.72 -1.99
C ALA A 3 23.42 36.63 -2.01
N ALA A 4 22.88 35.48 -2.41
CA ALA A 4 21.48 35.18 -2.18
C ALA A 4 21.23 35.28 -0.67
N ALA A 5 20.27 36.10 -0.27
CA ALA A 5 19.85 36.21 1.12
C ALA A 5 19.42 34.81 1.59
N ALA A 6 20.04 34.32 2.66
CA ALA A 6 19.54 33.15 3.37
C ALA A 6 18.11 33.49 3.80
N GLN A 7 17.12 32.78 3.26
CA GLN A 7 15.75 32.92 3.70
C GLN A 7 15.70 32.55 5.18
N ASP A 8 15.21 33.45 6.04
CA ASP A 8 15.10 33.21 7.47
C ASP A 8 14.26 31.94 7.69
N CYS A 9 14.92 30.88 8.17
CA CYS A 9 14.28 29.59 8.41
C CYS A 9 13.39 29.70 9.63
N VAL A 10 12.07 29.79 9.42
CA VAL A 10 11.09 29.61 10.50
C VAL A 10 10.98 28.11 10.77
N PRO A 11 11.27 27.62 11.99
CA PRO A 11 11.19 26.20 12.29
C PRO A 11 9.79 25.61 12.04
N SER A 12 9.75 24.43 11.40
CA SER A 12 8.52 23.65 11.22
C SER A 12 8.20 22.79 12.44
N VAL A 13 6.93 22.43 12.60
CA VAL A 13 6.48 21.36 13.51
C VAL A 13 6.75 19.95 12.94
N THR A 14 7.04 19.88 11.64
CA THR A 14 7.39 18.63 10.96
C THR A 14 8.65 18.02 11.56
N THR A 15 8.62 16.70 11.74
CA THR A 15 9.82 15.92 12.06
C THR A 15 10.12 14.94 10.94
N ALA A 16 11.40 14.61 10.75
CA ALA A 16 11.81 13.58 9.80
C ALA A 16 13.01 12.80 10.36
N ILE A 17 13.10 11.50 10.03
CA ILE A 17 14.13 10.58 10.48
C ILE A 17 14.56 9.70 9.31
N GLY A 18 15.86 9.45 9.20
CA GLY A 18 16.45 8.55 8.21
C GLY A 18 17.66 9.18 7.52
N THR A 19 18.32 8.41 6.65
CA THR A 19 19.54 8.85 5.96
C THR A 19 19.30 9.99 4.95
N LYS A 20 18.07 10.17 4.48
CA LYS A 20 17.65 11.23 3.55
C LYS A 20 16.88 12.36 4.25
N ALA A 21 16.65 12.26 5.57
CA ALA A 21 15.97 13.32 6.31
C ALA A 21 16.88 14.56 6.47
N PRO A 22 16.38 15.78 6.22
CA PRO A 22 17.18 16.99 6.39
C PRO A 22 17.45 17.28 7.87
N ALA A 23 18.63 17.84 8.16
CA ALA A 23 19.00 18.22 9.52
C ALA A 23 18.24 19.44 10.06
N THR A 24 17.65 20.26 9.19
CA THR A 24 16.87 21.44 9.55
C THR A 24 15.65 21.53 8.64
N ILE A 25 14.47 21.70 9.23
CA ILE A 25 13.21 21.77 8.52
C ILE A 25 12.56 23.13 8.74
N CYS A 26 12.49 23.92 7.68
CA CYS A 26 11.82 25.21 7.67
C CYS A 26 10.37 25.03 7.20
N GLN A 27 9.47 25.90 7.66
CA GLN A 27 8.09 25.91 7.19
C GLN A 27 8.02 26.08 5.66
N GLY A 28 7.23 25.26 4.99
CA GLY A 28 7.05 25.28 3.54
C GLY A 28 8.23 24.72 2.73
N ALA A 29 9.28 24.19 3.37
CA ALA A 29 10.39 23.59 2.64
C ALA A 29 10.04 22.19 2.10
N LEU A 30 10.52 21.87 0.90
CA LEU A 30 10.57 20.52 0.37
C LEU A 30 11.62 19.72 1.16
N ILE A 31 11.22 18.67 1.86
CA ILE A 31 12.10 17.88 2.75
C ILE A 31 12.46 16.50 2.21
N PHE A 32 11.73 16.02 1.21
CA PHE A 32 11.96 14.76 0.52
C PHE A 32 11.36 14.86 -0.87
N ASN A 33 12.06 14.30 -1.85
CA ASN A 33 11.61 14.26 -3.23
C ASN A 33 12.20 13.03 -3.92
N GLU A 34 11.42 12.44 -4.82
CA GLU A 34 11.83 11.32 -5.66
C GLU A 34 11.16 11.47 -7.01
N GLU A 35 11.96 11.82 -8.03
CA GLU A 35 11.52 12.00 -9.42
C GLU A 35 11.75 10.72 -10.24
N PHE A 36 12.31 9.67 -9.62
CA PHE A 36 12.61 8.41 -10.28
C PHE A 36 13.44 8.53 -11.57
N ASP A 37 14.42 9.45 -11.61
CA ASP A 37 15.46 9.48 -12.65
C ASP A 37 16.27 8.17 -12.68
N THR A 38 16.45 7.56 -11.50
CA THR A 38 17.07 6.25 -11.30
C THR A 38 16.40 5.51 -10.16
N PHE A 39 16.55 4.18 -10.11
CA PHE A 39 16.08 3.41 -8.97
C PHE A 39 17.10 3.47 -7.81
N ASP A 40 16.98 4.46 -6.93
CA ASP A 40 17.89 4.65 -5.78
C ASP A 40 17.59 3.66 -4.63
N LEU A 41 18.37 2.57 -4.58
CA LEU A 41 18.28 1.57 -3.51
C LEU A 41 18.78 2.07 -2.13
N SER A 42 19.39 3.26 -2.06
CA SER A 42 19.66 3.91 -0.77
C SER A 42 18.44 4.63 -0.20
N THR A 43 17.44 4.91 -1.04
CA THR A 43 16.14 5.46 -0.65
C THR A 43 15.11 4.35 -0.49
N TRP A 44 15.01 3.44 -1.45
CA TRP A 44 13.96 2.44 -1.50
C TRP A 44 14.51 1.03 -1.26
N ASN A 45 14.08 0.40 -0.17
CA ASN A 45 14.35 -1.01 0.06
C ASN A 45 13.12 -1.86 -0.32
N HIS A 46 13.37 -3.12 -0.72
CA HIS A 46 12.32 -4.06 -1.08
C HIS A 46 11.92 -4.90 0.13
N GLU A 47 10.62 -5.08 0.30
CA GLU A 47 10.07 -6.21 1.04
C GLU A 47 10.25 -7.50 0.22
N LYS A 48 10.65 -8.57 0.90
CA LYS A 48 10.90 -9.90 0.33
C LYS A 48 10.16 -10.95 1.13
N THR A 49 9.02 -11.40 0.62
CA THR A 49 8.14 -12.35 1.33
C THR A 49 7.03 -12.88 0.42
N ALA A 50 6.53 -14.07 0.75
CA ALA A 50 5.31 -14.68 0.21
C ALA A 50 4.15 -14.70 1.23
N ALA A 51 4.25 -13.92 2.32
CA ALA A 51 3.31 -13.95 3.45
C ALA A 51 1.89 -13.43 3.11
N GLY A 52 1.73 -12.73 1.99
CA GLY A 52 0.43 -12.23 1.53
C GLY A 52 -0.15 -11.07 2.35
N GLY A 53 0.70 -10.26 2.99
CA GLY A 53 0.32 -8.96 3.56
C GLY A 53 -0.64 -8.98 4.75
N GLY A 54 -0.97 -10.16 5.30
CA GLY A 54 -2.08 -10.33 6.26
C GLY A 54 -3.45 -10.49 5.60
N ASN A 55 -3.51 -10.39 4.27
CA ASN A 55 -4.72 -10.50 3.44
C ASN A 55 -4.77 -11.81 2.62
N TRP A 56 -3.75 -12.67 2.78
CA TRP A 56 -3.49 -13.85 1.95
C TRP A 56 -3.45 -13.51 0.45
N GLU A 57 -2.78 -12.39 0.11
CA GLU A 57 -2.47 -11.99 -1.26
C GLU A 57 -1.65 -13.08 -2.00
N PHE A 58 -1.76 -13.12 -3.33
CA PHE A 58 -1.29 -14.24 -4.16
C PHE A 58 0.10 -14.03 -4.76
N GLU A 59 0.74 -12.90 -4.50
CA GLU A 59 2.08 -12.59 -4.98
C GLU A 59 3.20 -12.96 -4.01
N ILE A 60 4.40 -13.07 -4.57
CA ILE A 60 5.68 -13.05 -3.88
C ILE A 60 6.26 -11.65 -4.13
N TYR A 61 6.46 -10.88 -3.07
CA TYR A 61 7.25 -9.65 -3.17
C TYR A 61 8.73 -10.01 -3.22
N ASN A 62 9.44 -9.45 -4.20
CA ASN A 62 10.89 -9.62 -4.32
C ASN A 62 11.56 -8.39 -4.96
N ASN A 63 12.88 -8.32 -4.85
CA ASN A 63 13.70 -7.36 -5.58
C ASN A 63 14.08 -7.92 -6.96
N ASN A 64 13.13 -7.88 -7.89
CA ASN A 64 13.31 -8.29 -9.29
C ASN A 64 13.01 -7.12 -10.24
N ARG A 65 13.84 -6.93 -11.26
CA ARG A 65 13.70 -5.86 -12.26
C ARG A 65 12.61 -6.11 -13.28
N SER A 66 12.06 -7.31 -13.37
CA SER A 66 10.80 -7.56 -14.07
C SER A 66 9.59 -6.95 -13.34
N ASN A 67 9.70 -6.75 -12.02
CA ASN A 67 8.60 -6.28 -11.18
C ASN A 67 8.75 -4.86 -10.67
N SER A 68 9.98 -4.36 -10.53
CA SER A 68 10.26 -2.99 -10.08
C SER A 68 11.48 -2.43 -10.80
N PHE A 69 11.27 -1.41 -11.60
CA PHE A 69 12.31 -0.79 -12.43
C PHE A 69 11.97 0.68 -12.69
N VAL A 70 12.97 1.44 -13.12
CA VAL A 70 12.78 2.80 -13.61
C VAL A 70 12.98 2.80 -15.13
N SER A 71 12.06 3.41 -15.86
CA SER A 71 12.16 3.68 -17.31
C SER A 71 11.53 5.03 -17.61
N ASP A 72 12.14 5.79 -18.52
CA ASP A 72 11.60 7.08 -18.99
C ASP A 72 11.25 8.08 -17.87
N GLY A 73 12.06 8.08 -16.79
CA GLY A 73 11.87 8.95 -15.62
C GLY A 73 10.72 8.53 -14.71
N LYS A 74 10.33 7.25 -14.74
CA LYS A 74 9.19 6.74 -13.98
C LYS A 74 9.54 5.45 -13.28
N LEU A 75 9.09 5.30 -12.03
CA LEU A 75 9.02 4.00 -11.38
C LEU A 75 7.90 3.19 -12.00
N HIS A 76 8.17 1.92 -12.33
CA HIS A 76 7.18 0.92 -12.69
C HIS A 76 7.16 -0.17 -11.62
N ILE A 77 5.98 -0.48 -11.09
CA ILE A 77 5.73 -1.69 -10.27
C ILE A 77 4.74 -2.56 -11.02
N LYS A 78 5.18 -3.75 -11.45
CA LYS A 78 4.45 -4.61 -12.38
C LYS A 78 4.38 -6.06 -11.87
N PRO A 79 3.19 -6.65 -11.72
CA PRO A 79 3.08 -8.07 -11.39
C PRO A 79 3.42 -8.94 -12.62
N SER A 80 4.01 -10.11 -12.38
CA SER A 80 4.32 -11.12 -13.40
C SER A 80 4.08 -12.53 -12.88
N LEU A 81 4.09 -13.55 -13.73
CA LEU A 81 3.84 -14.91 -13.30
C LEU A 81 5.08 -15.50 -12.62
N THR A 82 4.91 -16.16 -11.47
CA THR A 82 5.96 -16.96 -10.85
C THR A 82 6.46 -18.06 -11.79
N ALA A 83 5.55 -18.61 -12.62
CA ALA A 83 5.88 -19.62 -13.62
C ALA A 83 6.84 -19.12 -14.72
N ASP A 84 6.92 -17.80 -14.97
CA ASP A 84 7.89 -17.25 -15.93
C ASP A 84 9.33 -17.36 -15.40
N LEU A 85 9.50 -17.40 -14.08
CA LEU A 85 10.79 -17.52 -13.41
C LEU A 85 11.19 -18.96 -13.12
N TYR A 86 10.21 -19.81 -12.77
CA TYR A 86 10.46 -21.15 -12.22
C TYR A 86 9.79 -22.30 -12.96
N ASP A 87 9.04 -22.04 -14.04
CA ASP A 87 8.12 -22.97 -14.70
C ASP A 87 6.81 -23.27 -13.92
N GLU A 88 5.81 -23.81 -14.63
CA GLU A 88 4.49 -24.10 -14.05
C GLU A 88 4.51 -25.30 -13.08
N ASN A 89 5.40 -26.29 -13.29
CA ASN A 89 5.48 -27.45 -12.42
C ASN A 89 6.01 -27.08 -11.03
N PHE A 90 6.88 -26.06 -10.95
CA PHE A 90 7.38 -25.53 -9.69
C PHE A 90 6.27 -25.05 -8.76
N LEU A 91 5.19 -24.48 -9.30
CA LEU A 91 4.05 -24.03 -8.47
C LEU A 91 3.44 -25.17 -7.64
N SER A 92 3.40 -26.38 -8.19
CA SER A 92 2.71 -27.53 -7.58
C SER A 92 3.62 -28.51 -6.84
N SER A 93 4.94 -28.30 -6.88
CA SER A 93 5.90 -29.27 -6.32
C SER A 93 7.21 -28.66 -5.80
N GLY A 94 7.47 -27.41 -6.13
CA GLY A 94 8.69 -26.71 -5.79
C GLY A 94 8.74 -26.28 -4.33
N VAL A 95 9.94 -25.95 -3.88
CA VAL A 95 10.19 -25.31 -2.59
C VAL A 95 10.68 -23.90 -2.88
N LEU A 96 9.85 -22.91 -2.58
CA LEU A 96 10.24 -21.50 -2.58
C LEU A 96 11.09 -21.26 -1.33
N ASN A 97 12.30 -20.71 -1.52
CA ASN A 97 13.14 -20.26 -0.43
C ASN A 97 13.66 -18.86 -0.75
N LEU A 98 13.21 -17.87 0.03
CA LEU A 98 13.60 -16.46 -0.10
C LEU A 98 14.73 -16.09 0.87
N ASN A 99 15.28 -17.04 1.63
CA ASN A 99 16.42 -16.78 2.48
C ASN A 99 17.67 -16.66 1.60
N GLY A 100 18.18 -15.43 1.53
CA GLY A 100 19.43 -15.11 0.88
C GLY A 100 20.68 -15.50 1.66
N GLY A 101 21.83 -15.44 0.98
CA GLY A 101 23.14 -15.70 1.56
C GLY A 101 23.78 -14.48 2.23
N ALA A 102 23.19 -13.30 2.09
CA ALA A 102 23.67 -12.02 2.60
C ALA A 102 22.53 -11.16 3.17
N PRO A 103 22.84 -10.06 3.90
CA PRO A 103 21.81 -9.16 4.40
C PRO A 103 20.95 -8.52 3.30
N ALA A 104 21.53 -8.29 2.11
CA ALA A 104 20.83 -7.63 0.99
C ALA A 104 19.76 -8.52 0.33
N ASP A 105 19.87 -9.85 0.46
CA ASP A 105 18.94 -10.85 -0.06
C ASP A 105 18.17 -11.58 1.04
N ALA A 106 18.25 -11.13 2.28
CA ALA A 106 17.46 -11.66 3.38
C ALA A 106 15.95 -11.47 3.13
N CYS A 107 15.19 -12.52 3.42
CA CYS A 107 13.74 -12.42 3.54
C CYS A 107 13.37 -11.45 4.67
N THR A 108 12.39 -10.57 4.43
CA THR A 108 12.05 -9.49 5.36
C THR A 108 10.84 -9.78 6.23
N ASN A 109 10.01 -10.77 5.85
CA ASN A 109 8.86 -11.16 6.64
C ASN A 109 8.64 -12.69 6.61
N PRO A 110 8.89 -13.41 7.72
CA PRO A 110 8.70 -14.85 7.82
C PRO A 110 7.29 -15.30 8.22
N THR A 111 6.37 -14.38 8.52
CA THR A 111 5.00 -14.78 8.90
C THR A 111 4.34 -15.58 7.78
N ASP A 112 3.43 -16.47 8.15
CA ASP A 112 2.58 -17.21 7.19
C ASP A 112 3.36 -17.87 6.03
N TYR A 113 4.49 -18.51 6.36
CA TYR A 113 5.37 -19.18 5.40
C TYR A 113 6.01 -18.22 4.39
N GLY A 114 6.18 -16.96 4.77
CA GLY A 114 6.64 -15.90 3.88
C GLY A 114 8.07 -16.05 3.37
N CYS A 115 8.95 -16.72 4.11
CA CYS A 115 10.35 -16.92 3.68
C CYS A 115 10.62 -18.28 3.05
N GLU A 116 9.84 -19.29 3.40
CA GLU A 116 9.96 -20.64 2.84
C GLU A 116 8.57 -21.27 2.74
N ARG A 117 8.22 -21.74 1.55
CA ARG A 117 6.92 -22.32 1.24
C ARG A 117 7.10 -23.47 0.27
N THR A 118 6.32 -24.55 0.44
CA THR A 118 6.34 -25.69 -0.45
C THR A 118 5.02 -25.77 -1.22
N GLY A 119 5.11 -25.85 -2.54
CA GLY A 119 3.96 -26.07 -3.42
C GLY A 119 3.47 -27.50 -3.33
N SER A 120 2.18 -27.68 -3.56
CA SER A 120 1.54 -28.99 -3.65
C SER A 120 0.53 -29.00 -4.80
N PRO A 121 0.09 -30.18 -5.28
CA PRO A 121 -0.92 -30.25 -6.34
C PRO A 121 -2.26 -29.59 -5.98
N THR A 122 -2.57 -29.40 -4.70
CA THR A 122 -3.82 -28.79 -4.23
C THR A 122 -3.64 -27.35 -3.74
N ASN A 123 -2.47 -27.02 -3.20
CA ASN A 123 -2.12 -25.68 -2.73
C ASN A 123 -0.82 -25.29 -3.38
N ILE A 124 -0.93 -24.58 -4.50
CA ILE A 124 0.25 -24.13 -5.21
C ILE A 124 0.99 -23.05 -4.41
N LEU A 125 2.25 -22.82 -4.77
CA LEU A 125 2.95 -21.59 -4.40
C LEU A 125 2.22 -20.36 -4.96
N ASN A 126 2.43 -19.21 -4.32
CA ASN A 126 2.00 -17.90 -4.81
C ASN A 126 2.28 -17.78 -6.33
N PRO A 127 1.25 -17.76 -7.19
CA PRO A 127 1.41 -17.85 -8.63
C PRO A 127 1.93 -16.56 -9.26
N ILE A 128 1.94 -15.47 -8.51
CA ILE A 128 2.37 -14.14 -8.97
C ILE A 128 3.65 -13.73 -8.27
N THR A 129 4.44 -12.91 -8.96
CA THR A 129 5.57 -12.16 -8.41
C THR A 129 5.28 -10.67 -8.59
N SER A 130 5.65 -9.85 -7.62
CA SER A 130 5.47 -8.40 -7.68
C SER A 130 6.55 -7.70 -6.83
N ALA A 131 6.40 -6.40 -6.59
CA ALA A 131 7.28 -5.64 -5.73
C ALA A 131 6.50 -4.77 -4.73
N ARG A 132 7.07 -4.68 -3.53
CA ARG A 132 6.70 -3.75 -2.46
C ARG A 132 7.96 -3.07 -1.99
N ILE A 133 8.02 -1.75 -2.17
CA ILE A 133 9.18 -0.94 -1.80
C ILE A 133 8.83 0.03 -0.69
N ARG A 134 9.81 0.36 0.15
CA ARG A 134 9.60 1.22 1.32
C ARG A 134 10.79 2.11 1.65
N THR A 135 10.49 3.23 2.31
CA THR A 135 11.46 4.24 2.78
C THR A 135 11.74 4.15 4.29
N VAL A 136 11.34 3.06 4.97
CA VAL A 136 11.87 2.75 6.32
C VAL A 136 13.41 2.83 6.23
N GLU A 137 14.20 3.09 7.24
CA GLU A 137 15.63 3.48 7.09
C GLU A 137 15.93 4.83 6.40
N SER A 138 15.45 5.12 5.19
CA SER A 138 15.89 6.29 4.45
C SER A 138 15.13 7.57 4.80
N PHE A 139 13.79 7.49 4.91
CA PHE A 139 12.93 8.63 5.15
C PHE A 139 11.61 8.21 5.83
N SER A 140 11.37 8.77 7.01
CA SER A 140 10.09 8.72 7.71
C SER A 140 9.80 10.10 8.27
N PHE A 141 8.56 10.57 8.24
CA PHE A 141 8.21 11.94 8.67
C PHE A 141 6.91 12.00 9.46
N THR A 142 6.72 13.08 10.20
CA THR A 142 5.47 13.43 10.88
C THR A 142 5.10 14.85 10.50
N TYR A 143 3.86 15.02 10.03
CA TYR A 143 3.26 16.27 9.54
C TYR A 143 3.92 16.86 8.30
N GLY A 144 3.11 17.31 7.36
CA GLY A 144 3.53 17.90 6.10
C GLY A 144 2.47 17.70 5.02
N THR A 145 2.82 18.13 3.81
CA THR A 145 2.04 17.84 2.62
C THR A 145 2.77 16.78 1.81
N VAL A 146 2.02 15.79 1.34
CA VAL A 146 2.47 14.75 0.41
C VAL A 146 1.70 14.91 -0.87
N GLU A 147 2.40 14.78 -1.97
CA GLU A 147 1.82 14.58 -3.30
C GLU A 147 2.57 13.43 -3.96
N VAL A 148 1.84 12.44 -4.45
CA VAL A 148 2.38 11.38 -5.30
C VAL A 148 1.62 11.41 -6.60
N ARG A 149 2.33 11.59 -7.72
CA ARG A 149 1.75 11.55 -9.05
C ARG A 149 1.90 10.15 -9.63
N ALA A 150 0.79 9.47 -9.86
CA ALA A 150 0.80 8.08 -10.31
C ALA A 150 -0.32 7.78 -11.30
N LYS A 151 -0.03 6.90 -12.26
CA LYS A 151 -1.03 6.18 -13.06
C LYS A 151 -1.17 4.78 -12.46
N LEU A 152 -2.38 4.44 -12.02
CA LEU A 152 -2.64 3.13 -11.42
C LEU A 152 -2.68 2.04 -12.50
N PRO A 153 -2.37 0.77 -12.18
CA PRO A 153 -2.45 -0.31 -13.14
C PRO A 153 -3.90 -0.69 -13.46
N SER A 154 -4.08 -1.32 -14.61
CA SER A 154 -5.28 -2.04 -15.00
C SER A 154 -4.96 -3.51 -15.28
N GLY A 155 -5.96 -4.35 -15.08
CA GLY A 155 -5.84 -5.80 -15.13
C GLY A 155 -6.62 -6.40 -13.98
N ASP A 156 -7.38 -7.44 -14.29
CA ASP A 156 -8.24 -8.07 -13.32
C ASP A 156 -7.44 -8.59 -12.13
N TRP A 157 -7.96 -8.33 -10.93
CA TRP A 157 -7.43 -8.79 -9.65
C TRP A 157 -6.12 -8.13 -9.20
N ILE A 158 -5.65 -7.10 -9.90
CA ILE A 158 -4.51 -6.28 -9.47
C ILE A 158 -4.96 -5.31 -8.36
N TRP A 159 -4.16 -5.12 -7.32
CA TRP A 159 -4.42 -4.24 -6.19
C TRP A 159 -3.21 -3.31 -5.95
N PRO A 160 -3.17 -2.13 -6.61
CA PRO A 160 -2.18 -1.10 -6.32
C PRO A 160 -2.43 -0.41 -4.97
N ALA A 161 -1.35 -0.08 -4.26
CA ALA A 161 -1.42 0.74 -3.06
C ALA A 161 -0.21 1.69 -2.93
N ILE A 162 -0.50 2.92 -2.50
CA ILE A 162 0.46 3.91 -2.04
C ILE A 162 0.03 4.33 -0.64
N TRP A 163 0.87 4.05 0.34
CA TRP A 163 0.48 4.08 1.73
C TRP A 163 1.68 4.27 2.63
N LEU A 164 1.42 4.41 3.93
CA LEU A 164 2.45 4.65 4.92
C LEU A 164 2.21 3.81 6.18
N LEU A 165 3.31 3.32 6.75
CA LEU A 165 3.32 2.67 8.06
C LEU A 165 4.23 3.42 9.04
N PRO A 166 3.99 3.29 10.35
CA PRO A 166 4.81 3.91 11.36
C PRO A 166 6.21 3.28 11.36
N ARG A 167 7.25 4.12 11.49
CA ARG A 167 8.64 3.63 11.63
C ARG A 167 8.81 2.75 12.87
N PHE A 168 8.05 3.05 13.92
CA PHE A 168 8.09 2.33 15.19
C PHE A 168 6.68 1.94 15.62
N ASN A 169 6.53 0.74 16.17
CA ASN A 169 5.30 0.30 16.80
C ASN A 169 5.14 0.93 18.20
N PHE A 170 5.14 2.27 18.27
CA PHE A 170 5.17 3.04 19.52
C PHE A 170 3.98 2.74 20.44
N TYR A 171 2.80 2.52 19.85
CA TYR A 171 1.56 2.24 20.57
C TYR A 171 1.18 0.75 20.57
N GLY A 172 2.03 -0.11 20.00
CA GLY A 172 1.78 -1.55 19.85
C GLY A 172 1.70 -1.99 18.40
N SER A 173 1.45 -3.29 18.19
CA SER A 173 1.27 -3.87 16.86
C SER A 173 0.08 -3.26 16.11
N TRP A 174 0.01 -3.50 14.81
CA TRP A 174 -1.10 -3.02 13.99
C TRP A 174 -2.48 -3.42 14.56
N PRO A 175 -3.49 -2.52 14.54
CA PRO A 175 -3.48 -1.15 14.01
C PRO A 175 -3.16 -0.10 15.07
N SER A 176 -2.66 -0.47 16.26
CA SER A 176 -2.46 0.45 17.38
C SER A 176 -1.49 1.58 17.09
N SER A 177 -0.50 1.36 16.22
CA SER A 177 0.46 2.38 15.80
C SER A 177 0.09 3.07 14.47
N GLY A 178 -1.08 2.76 13.91
CA GLY A 178 -1.64 3.43 12.74
C GLY A 178 -1.17 2.87 11.39
N GLU A 179 -1.93 3.22 10.36
CA GLU A 179 -1.63 3.04 8.93
C GLU A 179 -2.34 4.16 8.16
N ILE A 180 -1.67 4.73 7.16
CA ILE A 180 -2.22 5.80 6.32
C ILE A 180 -2.20 5.34 4.88
N ASP A 181 -3.36 5.03 4.32
CA ASP A 181 -3.50 4.67 2.92
C ASP A 181 -3.81 5.93 2.13
N LEU A 182 -2.80 6.40 1.38
CA LEU A 182 -2.96 7.57 0.52
C LEU A 182 -3.85 7.23 -0.67
N THR A 183 -3.62 6.08 -1.29
CA THR A 183 -4.51 5.52 -2.32
C THR A 183 -4.43 4.01 -2.37
N GLU A 184 -5.59 3.38 -2.43
CA GLU A 184 -5.78 2.00 -2.88
C GLU A 184 -6.80 1.98 -4.02
N SER A 185 -6.68 1.00 -4.91
CA SER A 185 -7.64 0.77 -6.00
C SER A 185 -7.60 -0.69 -6.46
N ARG A 186 -8.43 -1.03 -7.44
CA ARG A 186 -8.50 -2.34 -8.09
C ARG A 186 -8.25 -2.15 -9.58
N GLY A 187 -7.42 -2.99 -10.19
CA GLY A 187 -7.10 -2.90 -11.62
C GLY A 187 -8.22 -3.35 -12.56
N ASN A 188 -9.27 -4.01 -12.05
CA ASN A 188 -10.40 -4.44 -12.86
C ASN A 188 -11.10 -3.25 -13.50
N ARG A 189 -11.26 -3.23 -14.84
CA ARG A 189 -11.96 -2.12 -15.50
C ARG A 189 -13.48 -2.17 -15.36
N GLN A 190 -14.05 -3.33 -15.05
CA GLN A 190 -15.50 -3.56 -15.03
C GLN A 190 -15.92 -4.37 -13.80
N LEU A 191 -15.34 -4.09 -12.63
CA LEU A 191 -15.74 -4.73 -11.38
C LEU A 191 -16.90 -3.95 -10.77
N ILE A 192 -18.13 -4.44 -10.97
CA ILE A 192 -19.36 -3.76 -10.59
C ILE A 192 -19.91 -4.35 -9.28
N LYS A 193 -20.19 -3.49 -8.30
CA LYS A 193 -20.94 -3.85 -7.09
C LYS A 193 -22.06 -2.85 -6.87
N ASN A 194 -23.29 -3.34 -6.68
CA ASN A 194 -24.48 -2.50 -6.50
C ASN A 194 -24.67 -1.44 -7.60
N GLY A 195 -24.29 -1.76 -8.84
CA GLY A 195 -24.40 -0.86 -10.00
C GLY A 195 -23.29 0.20 -10.12
N GLN A 196 -22.27 0.15 -9.26
CA GLN A 196 -21.12 1.05 -9.28
C GLN A 196 -19.85 0.28 -9.63
N ASN A 197 -18.98 0.89 -10.44
CA ASN A 197 -17.66 0.33 -10.72
C ASN A 197 -16.73 0.58 -9.53
N ILE A 198 -16.42 -0.49 -8.78
CA ILE A 198 -15.47 -0.47 -7.66
C ILE A 198 -14.05 -0.87 -8.09
N GLY A 199 -13.86 -1.03 -9.40
CA GLY A 199 -12.62 -1.34 -10.09
C GLY A 199 -11.70 -0.13 -10.26
N SER A 200 -11.16 0.05 -11.45
CA SER A 200 -10.18 1.10 -11.77
C SER A 200 -10.77 2.51 -11.76
N GLU A 201 -12.10 2.63 -11.71
CA GLU A 201 -12.81 3.90 -11.56
C GLU A 201 -12.93 4.37 -10.11
N LEU A 202 -12.58 3.53 -9.13
CA LEU A 202 -12.66 3.87 -7.71
C LEU A 202 -11.27 3.86 -7.07
N THR A 203 -10.98 4.90 -6.30
CA THR A 203 -9.85 4.91 -5.37
C THR A 203 -10.34 5.22 -3.97
N SER A 204 -9.63 4.72 -2.96
CA SER A 204 -9.90 5.01 -1.56
C SER A 204 -8.67 5.51 -0.83
N SER A 205 -8.89 6.39 0.15
CA SER A 205 -7.92 6.74 1.19
C SER A 205 -8.48 6.31 2.55
N THR A 206 -7.65 5.71 3.38
CA THR A 206 -8.07 5.09 4.64
C THR A 206 -7.09 5.41 5.75
N LEU A 207 -7.58 5.53 6.98
CA LEU A 207 -6.75 5.48 8.18
C LEU A 207 -7.11 4.22 8.97
N HIS A 208 -6.16 3.31 9.18
CA HIS A 208 -6.36 2.21 10.13
C HIS A 208 -5.83 2.60 11.50
N PHE A 209 -6.66 2.41 12.51
CA PHE A 209 -6.35 2.71 13.91
C PHE A 209 -7.26 1.88 14.80
N GLY A 210 -6.75 1.47 15.96
CA GLY A 210 -7.53 0.70 16.92
C GLY A 210 -6.67 0.04 17.98
N PRO A 211 -7.25 -0.44 19.10
CA PRO A 211 -6.44 -1.02 20.16
C PRO A 211 -5.77 -2.35 19.79
N PHE A 212 -6.32 -3.12 18.84
CA PHE A 212 -5.76 -4.37 18.29
C PHE A 212 -6.54 -4.80 17.04
N TRP A 213 -6.00 -5.75 16.25
CA TRP A 213 -6.51 -6.17 14.93
C TRP A 213 -8.04 -6.34 14.78
N PRO A 214 -8.76 -7.06 15.67
CA PRO A 214 -10.21 -7.25 15.60
C PRO A 214 -11.04 -5.99 15.81
N LEU A 215 -10.44 -4.91 16.32
CA LEU A 215 -11.08 -3.62 16.56
C LEU A 215 -10.37 -2.52 15.79
N ASN A 216 -10.21 -2.74 14.49
CA ASN A 216 -9.77 -1.72 13.56
C ASN A 216 -10.95 -0.79 13.27
N GLY A 217 -10.83 0.51 13.55
CA GLY A 217 -11.89 1.51 13.39
C GLY A 217 -11.85 2.26 12.05
N TYR A 218 -11.29 1.63 11.02
CA TYR A 218 -11.03 2.25 9.72
C TYR A 218 -12.29 2.76 9.02
N GLU A 219 -13.46 2.14 9.29
CA GLU A 219 -14.76 2.56 8.76
C GLU A 219 -15.12 4.00 9.14
N HIS A 220 -14.52 4.54 10.21
CA HIS A 220 -14.72 5.91 10.66
C HIS A 220 -13.80 6.93 9.96
N ALA A 221 -12.87 6.46 9.12
CA ALA A 221 -11.90 7.27 8.40
C ALA A 221 -11.55 6.69 7.02
N HIS A 222 -12.57 6.17 6.32
CA HIS A 222 -12.47 5.66 4.96
C HIS A 222 -13.19 6.59 3.98
N PHE A 223 -12.52 6.95 2.90
CA PHE A 223 -13.02 7.90 1.91
C PHE A 223 -12.82 7.34 0.51
N GLU A 224 -13.84 7.41 -0.33
CA GLU A 224 -13.79 6.91 -1.70
C GLU A 224 -14.02 8.06 -2.69
N LYS A 225 -13.37 7.98 -3.85
CA LYS A 225 -13.64 8.81 -5.01
C LYS A 225 -13.81 7.95 -6.25
N ASN A 226 -14.90 8.21 -6.96
CA ASN A 226 -15.16 7.61 -8.26
C ASN A 226 -14.85 8.60 -9.37
N THR A 227 -14.35 8.10 -10.48
CA THR A 227 -14.26 8.84 -11.73
C THR A 227 -15.57 8.72 -12.52
N PRO A 228 -15.77 9.57 -13.54
CA PRO A 228 -16.75 9.26 -14.57
C PRO A 228 -16.44 7.92 -15.25
N ALA A 229 -17.46 7.35 -15.89
CA ALA A 229 -17.32 6.12 -16.66
C ALA A 229 -16.22 6.25 -17.73
N ASP A 230 -15.45 5.18 -17.90
CA ASP A 230 -14.33 5.05 -18.85
C ASP A 230 -13.17 6.05 -18.62
N GLN A 231 -13.12 6.69 -17.44
CA GLN A 231 -12.06 7.64 -17.05
C GLN A 231 -11.35 7.20 -15.77
N GLY A 232 -11.16 5.89 -15.61
CA GLY A 232 -10.53 5.30 -14.43
C GLY A 232 -9.13 5.84 -14.16
N PHE A 233 -8.65 5.62 -12.94
CA PHE A 233 -7.32 6.02 -12.48
C PHE A 233 -6.17 5.30 -13.21
N ASP A 234 -6.48 4.33 -14.07
CA ASP A 234 -5.57 3.65 -14.99
C ASP A 234 -5.33 4.38 -16.32
N THR A 235 -6.15 5.39 -16.64
CA THR A 235 -6.15 6.04 -17.97
C THR A 235 -5.11 7.16 -18.09
N ASP A 236 -4.81 7.86 -17.00
CA ASP A 236 -3.82 8.94 -16.95
C ASP A 236 -3.20 9.06 -15.55
N PHE A 237 -2.16 9.88 -15.41
CA PHE A 237 -1.54 10.19 -14.12
C PHE A 237 -2.44 11.10 -13.28
N ASN A 238 -2.60 10.72 -12.03
CA ASN A 238 -3.40 11.42 -11.02
C ASN A 238 -2.50 11.86 -9.87
N ARG A 239 -2.83 12.99 -9.23
CA ARG A 239 -2.18 13.45 -8.00
C ARG A 239 -2.95 12.93 -6.80
N PHE A 240 -2.32 12.08 -6.00
CA PHE A 240 -2.84 11.64 -4.71
C PHE A 240 -2.17 12.45 -3.60
N GLN A 241 -2.96 13.13 -2.79
CA GLN A 241 -2.50 14.20 -1.92
C GLN A 241 -2.91 13.93 -0.47
N LEU A 242 -2.01 14.23 0.46
CA LEU A 242 -2.27 14.23 1.90
C LEU A 242 -1.77 15.54 2.49
N GLU A 243 -2.62 16.19 3.26
CA GLU A 243 -2.24 17.25 4.18
C GLU A 243 -2.37 16.72 5.61
N TRP A 244 -1.24 16.58 6.30
CA TRP A 244 -1.17 16.03 7.64
C TRP A 244 -0.60 17.08 8.59
N THR A 245 -1.39 17.46 9.57
CA THR A 245 -1.05 18.52 10.54
C THR A 245 -1.21 17.99 11.97
N PRO A 246 -0.75 18.74 12.99
CA PRO A 246 -1.07 18.44 14.38
C PRO A 246 -2.56 18.47 14.75
N ASP A 247 -3.42 18.93 13.83
CA ASP A 247 -4.86 19.11 14.07
C ASP A 247 -5.76 18.23 13.20
N TYR A 248 -5.31 17.82 12.02
CA TYR A 248 -6.10 17.01 11.09
C TYR A 248 -5.25 16.22 10.09
N LEU A 249 -5.87 15.21 9.47
CA LEU A 249 -5.45 14.62 8.20
C LEU A 249 -6.51 14.92 7.13
N GLN A 250 -6.09 15.28 5.93
CA GLN A 250 -6.98 15.57 4.81
C GLN A 250 -6.42 14.93 3.54
N PHE A 251 -7.26 14.16 2.85
CA PHE A 251 -6.94 13.48 1.61
C PHE A 251 -7.51 14.24 0.42
N GLY A 252 -6.76 14.26 -0.67
CA GLY A 252 -7.18 14.84 -1.94
C GLY A 252 -6.75 14.02 -3.14
N VAL A 253 -7.49 14.17 -4.23
CA VAL A 253 -7.19 13.57 -5.52
C VAL A 253 -7.41 14.60 -6.61
N ASN A 254 -6.36 14.94 -7.36
CA ASN A 254 -6.36 15.99 -8.38
C ASN A 254 -6.87 17.34 -7.84
N ASP A 255 -6.34 17.77 -6.69
CA ASP A 255 -6.68 18.99 -5.95
C ASP A 255 -8.12 19.04 -5.39
N GLU A 256 -8.90 17.97 -5.53
CA GLU A 256 -10.22 17.84 -4.90
C GLU A 256 -10.09 17.08 -3.57
N ILE A 257 -10.56 17.70 -2.48
CA ILE A 257 -10.60 17.06 -1.16
C ILE A 257 -11.65 15.94 -1.18
N ILE A 258 -11.24 14.73 -0.80
CA ILE A 258 -12.14 13.57 -0.71
C ILE A 258 -12.50 13.21 0.73
N GLY A 259 -11.66 13.62 1.69
CA GLY A 259 -11.85 13.26 3.09
C GLY A 259 -11.03 14.13 4.03
N LYS A 260 -11.56 14.36 5.24
CA LYS A 260 -10.85 15.08 6.30
C LYS A 260 -11.24 14.51 7.67
N VAL A 261 -10.23 14.19 8.47
CA VAL A 261 -10.39 13.76 9.85
C VAL A 261 -9.79 14.83 10.75
N THR A 262 -10.61 15.41 11.63
CA THR A 262 -10.19 16.41 12.64
C THR A 262 -10.57 15.87 14.02
N PRO A 263 -9.63 15.22 14.74
CA PRO A 263 -9.94 14.66 16.05
C PRO A 263 -10.31 15.74 17.08
N SER A 264 -11.31 15.44 17.91
CA SER A 264 -11.64 16.17 19.14
C SER A 264 -10.55 15.95 20.21
N ASP A 265 -10.74 16.49 21.41
CA ASP A 265 -9.86 16.21 22.56
C ASP A 265 -9.82 14.71 22.92
N GLY A 266 -10.86 13.95 22.59
CA GLY A 266 -10.91 12.48 22.73
C GLY A 266 -10.08 11.72 21.70
N GLY A 267 -9.53 12.41 20.70
CA GLY A 267 -8.64 11.86 19.69
C GLY A 267 -9.26 10.74 18.84
N PHE A 268 -8.41 9.89 18.26
CA PHE A 268 -8.86 8.74 17.48
C PHE A 268 -9.60 7.67 18.30
N TRP A 269 -9.46 7.69 19.64
CA TRP A 269 -10.25 6.82 20.50
C TRP A 269 -11.74 7.13 20.44
N GLU A 270 -12.08 8.42 20.39
CA GLU A 270 -13.47 8.87 20.24
C GLU A 270 -13.98 8.66 18.81
N ILE A 271 -13.14 8.93 17.80
CA ILE A 271 -13.48 8.68 16.38
C ILE A 271 -13.88 7.22 16.16
N GLY A 272 -13.08 6.28 16.69
CA GLY A 272 -13.35 4.85 16.59
C GLY A 272 -14.46 4.32 17.50
N GLN A 273 -15.06 5.19 18.31
CA GLN A 273 -16.14 4.86 19.26
C GLN A 273 -15.79 3.73 20.25
N PHE A 274 -14.50 3.46 20.49
CA PHE A 274 -14.04 2.27 21.21
C PHE A 274 -14.44 2.25 22.68
N GLY A 275 -14.66 3.42 23.29
CA GLY A 275 -15.16 3.51 24.68
C GLY A 275 -16.53 2.88 24.89
N SER A 276 -17.31 2.68 23.82
CA SER A 276 -18.65 2.09 23.85
C SER A 276 -18.71 0.64 23.41
N GLN A 277 -17.65 0.10 22.80
CA GLN A 277 -17.73 -1.12 22.00
C GLN A 277 -17.24 -2.40 22.71
N VAL A 278 -16.45 -2.33 23.79
CA VAL A 278 -15.88 -3.56 24.40
C VAL A 278 -15.29 -3.33 25.80
N GLY A 279 -15.82 -4.05 26.78
CA GLY A 279 -15.14 -4.49 28.02
C GLY A 279 -13.99 -3.64 28.59
N ALA A 280 -12.91 -4.31 29.01
CA ALA A 280 -11.74 -3.71 29.66
C ALA A 280 -10.54 -3.67 28.68
N VAL A 281 -10.69 -2.98 27.55
CA VAL A 281 -9.57 -2.70 26.65
C VAL A 281 -9.04 -1.32 26.98
N ASP A 282 -7.78 -1.25 27.40
CA ASP A 282 -7.11 0.01 27.68
C ASP A 282 -6.90 0.80 26.38
N ASN A 283 -7.15 2.11 26.43
CA ASN A 283 -6.79 3.02 25.34
C ASN A 283 -5.25 3.06 25.18
N PRO A 284 -4.68 2.55 24.07
CA PRO A 284 -3.23 2.56 23.85
C PRO A 284 -2.67 3.98 23.73
N TRP A 285 -3.51 4.96 23.40
CA TRP A 285 -3.16 6.35 23.16
C TRP A 285 -3.37 7.25 24.38
N ARG A 286 -3.69 6.70 25.56
CA ARG A 286 -3.97 7.48 26.78
C ARG A 286 -2.85 8.45 27.22
N TYR A 287 -1.63 8.26 26.71
CA TYR A 287 -0.47 9.13 26.95
C TYR A 287 0.02 9.84 25.68
N GLY A 288 -0.63 9.62 24.53
CA GLY A 288 -0.38 10.33 23.28
C GLY A 288 -1.15 11.65 23.22
N ASN A 289 -0.97 12.39 22.14
CA ASN A 289 -1.82 13.55 21.87
C ASN A 289 -3.07 13.14 21.08
N LYS A 290 -3.97 14.08 20.77
CA LYS A 290 -5.24 13.81 20.05
C LYS A 290 -5.04 13.17 18.66
N MET A 291 -3.88 13.35 18.04
CA MET A 291 -3.54 12.77 16.75
C MET A 291 -3.01 11.34 16.85
N ALA A 292 -2.67 10.83 18.04
CA ALA A 292 -2.24 9.45 18.21
C ALA A 292 -3.30 8.49 17.60
N PRO A 293 -2.89 7.51 16.77
CA PRO A 293 -1.50 7.08 16.54
C PRO A 293 -0.72 7.83 15.45
N PHE A 294 -1.35 8.77 14.75
CA PHE A 294 -0.77 9.59 13.68
C PHE A 294 -0.02 10.82 14.20
N ASP A 295 0.65 10.67 15.35
CA ASP A 295 1.60 11.62 15.92
C ASP A 295 3.04 11.08 15.93
N GLN A 296 3.28 9.95 15.25
CA GLN A 296 4.59 9.31 15.09
C GLN A 296 5.14 9.47 13.66
N PRO A 297 6.44 9.19 13.41
CA PRO A 297 6.99 9.20 12.05
C PRO A 297 6.54 8.00 11.21
N PHE A 298 6.06 8.27 9.99
CA PHE A 298 5.60 7.25 9.03
C PHE A 298 6.50 7.22 7.79
N TYR A 299 6.71 6.03 7.22
CA TYR A 299 7.50 5.82 6.00
C TYR A 299 6.60 5.41 4.84
N PHE A 300 6.99 5.72 3.60
CA PHE A 300 6.24 5.37 2.40
C PHE A 300 6.37 3.91 2.04
N ILE A 301 5.30 3.35 1.49
CA ILE A 301 5.21 2.02 0.90
C ILE A 301 4.48 2.12 -0.42
N PHE A 302 5.12 1.67 -1.50
CA PHE A 302 4.48 1.51 -2.81
C PHE A 302 4.49 0.03 -3.17
N ASN A 303 3.34 -0.52 -3.54
CA ASN A 303 3.24 -1.90 -4.02
C ASN A 303 2.11 -2.10 -5.01
N VAL A 304 2.18 -3.27 -5.67
CA VAL A 304 1.06 -3.82 -6.43
C VAL A 304 0.85 -5.25 -5.95
N ALA A 305 -0.17 -5.46 -5.13
CA ALA A 305 -0.64 -6.79 -4.72
C ALA A 305 -1.50 -7.42 -5.83
N VAL A 306 -1.77 -8.72 -5.70
CA VAL A 306 -2.71 -9.44 -6.58
C VAL A 306 -3.59 -10.39 -5.78
N GLY A 307 -4.90 -10.28 -5.98
CA GLY A 307 -5.90 -11.11 -5.32
C GLY A 307 -5.95 -10.91 -3.81
N GLY A 308 -6.19 -11.99 -3.06
CA GLY A 308 -6.42 -11.97 -1.61
C GLY A 308 -7.80 -12.50 -1.21
N VAL A 309 -7.96 -12.81 0.08
CA VAL A 309 -9.18 -13.43 0.64
C VAL A 309 -9.87 -12.57 1.71
N ASN A 310 -9.34 -11.38 1.96
CA ASN A 310 -9.84 -10.42 2.95
C ASN A 310 -11.13 -9.69 2.53
N SER A 311 -11.81 -10.15 1.47
CA SER A 311 -12.99 -9.50 0.87
C SER A 311 -12.73 -8.16 0.17
N TYR A 312 -11.47 -7.75 -0.01
CA TYR A 312 -11.14 -6.57 -0.83
C TYR A 312 -11.67 -6.73 -2.26
N PHE A 313 -11.58 -7.93 -2.83
CA PHE A 313 -12.34 -8.36 -4.02
C PHE A 313 -13.61 -9.09 -3.56
N PRO A 314 -14.80 -8.48 -3.63
CA PRO A 314 -16.02 -9.07 -3.11
C PRO A 314 -16.49 -10.26 -3.96
N ASP A 315 -17.03 -11.30 -3.32
CA ASP A 315 -17.57 -12.48 -4.04
C ASP A 315 -18.88 -12.17 -4.78
N ASP A 316 -19.58 -11.09 -4.38
CA ASP A 316 -20.85 -10.63 -4.94
C ASP A 316 -20.69 -9.53 -6.00
N ALA A 317 -19.45 -9.19 -6.38
CA ALA A 317 -19.19 -8.25 -7.46
C ALA A 317 -19.24 -8.93 -8.84
N GLU A 318 -19.75 -8.22 -9.83
CA GLU A 318 -19.80 -8.66 -11.22
C GLU A 318 -18.53 -8.20 -11.95
N ASN A 319 -17.85 -9.11 -12.64
CA ASN A 319 -16.73 -8.81 -13.52
C ASN A 319 -16.86 -9.68 -14.77
N PRO A 320 -16.50 -9.22 -15.98
CA PRO A 320 -16.41 -10.09 -17.15
C PRO A 320 -15.58 -11.34 -16.85
N GLY A 321 -16.12 -12.53 -17.15
CA GLY A 321 -15.47 -13.81 -16.82
C GLY A 321 -15.66 -14.30 -15.37
N GLY A 322 -16.10 -13.42 -14.46
CA GLY A 322 -16.34 -13.72 -13.03
C GLY A 322 -15.06 -13.80 -12.21
N LYS A 323 -15.20 -13.80 -10.88
CA LYS A 323 -14.10 -14.01 -9.94
C LYS A 323 -13.76 -15.51 -9.85
N PRO A 324 -12.51 -15.94 -10.10
CA PRO A 324 -12.17 -17.35 -10.14
C PRO A 324 -12.02 -18.03 -8.77
N TRP A 325 -12.01 -17.28 -7.66
CA TRP A 325 -11.93 -17.82 -6.30
C TRP A 325 -13.02 -17.23 -5.40
N ALA A 326 -13.37 -17.96 -4.33
CA ALA A 326 -14.18 -17.44 -3.23
C ALA A 326 -13.28 -16.98 -2.07
N ASN A 327 -13.68 -15.93 -1.35
CA ASN A 327 -12.93 -15.45 -0.17
C ASN A 327 -12.85 -16.48 0.97
N THR A 328 -13.72 -17.49 0.97
CA THR A 328 -13.68 -18.59 1.94
C THR A 328 -12.92 -19.83 1.43
N SER A 329 -12.38 -19.80 0.20
CA SER A 329 -11.70 -20.97 -0.36
C SER A 329 -10.35 -21.19 0.32
N PRO A 330 -10.09 -22.37 0.90
CA PRO A 330 -8.75 -22.71 1.39
C PRO A 330 -7.74 -22.89 0.25
N GLN A 331 -8.21 -22.94 -1.01
CA GLN A 331 -7.41 -23.11 -2.21
C GLN A 331 -7.49 -21.87 -3.11
N ALA A 332 -7.85 -20.70 -2.56
CA ALA A 332 -8.11 -19.48 -3.32
C ALA A 332 -7.00 -19.12 -4.32
N SER A 333 -5.73 -19.25 -3.91
CA SER A 333 -4.58 -19.01 -4.80
C SER A 333 -4.49 -20.02 -5.96
N THR A 334 -4.86 -21.29 -5.73
CA THR A 334 -4.93 -22.34 -6.76
C THR A 334 -6.12 -22.08 -7.69
N ASP A 335 -7.28 -21.72 -7.15
CA ASP A 335 -8.48 -21.40 -7.91
C ASP A 335 -8.24 -20.18 -8.82
N PHE A 336 -7.60 -19.14 -8.30
CA PHE A 336 -7.12 -17.99 -9.05
C PHE A 336 -6.23 -18.39 -10.23
N TRP A 337 -5.23 -19.25 -10.00
CA TRP A 337 -4.33 -19.72 -11.06
C TRP A 337 -5.04 -20.56 -12.12
N ASN A 338 -5.99 -21.40 -11.73
CA ASN A 338 -6.79 -22.20 -12.65
C ASN A 338 -7.71 -21.33 -13.52
N GLY A 339 -8.15 -20.17 -13.02
CA GLY A 339 -8.92 -19.18 -13.77
C GLY A 339 -8.11 -18.26 -14.69
N ARG A 340 -6.79 -18.46 -14.83
CA ARG A 340 -5.90 -17.52 -15.55
C ARG A 340 -6.27 -17.22 -16.99
N ASP A 341 -6.89 -18.15 -17.71
CA ASP A 341 -7.34 -17.91 -19.08
C ASP A 341 -8.44 -16.82 -19.14
N GLN A 342 -9.12 -16.55 -18.01
CA GLN A 342 -10.14 -15.50 -17.90
C GLN A 342 -9.52 -14.12 -17.65
N TRP A 343 -8.52 -14.03 -16.76
CA TRP A 343 -8.00 -12.74 -16.28
C TRP A 343 -6.66 -12.34 -16.87
N LEU A 344 -5.77 -13.28 -17.20
CA LEU A 344 -4.43 -12.96 -17.71
C LEU A 344 -4.46 -12.15 -19.01
N PRO A 345 -5.40 -12.37 -19.96
CA PRO A 345 -5.52 -11.52 -21.15
C PRO A 345 -5.84 -10.04 -20.87
N THR A 346 -6.28 -9.70 -19.65
CA THR A 346 -6.54 -8.32 -19.26
C THR A 346 -5.27 -7.57 -18.85
N TRP A 347 -4.17 -8.29 -18.55
CA TRP A 347 -2.89 -7.71 -18.13
C TRP A 347 -2.05 -7.34 -19.36
N ASN A 348 -2.32 -6.17 -19.94
CA ASN A 348 -1.73 -5.75 -21.21
C ASN A 348 -0.45 -4.91 -21.03
N GLY A 349 0.71 -5.53 -21.19
CA GLY A 349 1.98 -4.80 -21.24
C GLY A 349 2.19 -3.91 -20.01
N ASP A 350 2.42 -2.63 -20.22
CA ASP A 350 2.69 -1.67 -19.13
C ASP A 350 1.43 -1.05 -18.52
N ASP A 351 0.24 -1.40 -19.04
CA ASP A 351 -1.02 -1.05 -18.40
C ASP A 351 -1.20 -1.82 -17.08
N ALA A 352 -0.57 -2.99 -16.94
CA ALA A 352 -0.55 -3.74 -15.68
C ALA A 352 0.44 -3.20 -14.65
N ALA A 353 1.22 -2.17 -14.98
CA ALA A 353 2.20 -1.57 -14.08
C ALA A 353 1.63 -0.29 -13.43
N MET A 354 1.76 -0.16 -12.11
CA MET A 354 1.66 1.14 -11.47
C MET A 354 2.86 1.98 -11.91
N GLN A 355 2.61 3.20 -12.37
CA GLN A 355 3.65 4.13 -12.80
C GLN A 355 3.65 5.35 -11.87
N VAL A 356 4.81 5.73 -11.34
CA VAL A 356 4.98 6.90 -10.48
C VAL A 356 6.07 7.78 -11.07
N ASP A 357 5.81 9.08 -11.18
CA ASP A 357 6.73 10.08 -11.75
C ASP A 357 6.86 11.35 -10.91
#